data_AF-A0A0R0HI89-F1
#
_entry.id   AF-A0A0R0HI89-F1
#
_cell.length_a   1.000
_cell.length_b   1.000
_cell.length_c   1.000
_cell.angle_alpha   90.00
_cell.angle_beta   90.00
_cell.angle_gamma   90.00
#
_symmetry.space_group_name_H-M   'P 1'
#
loop_
_entity.id
_entity.type
_entity.pdbx_description
1 polymer ?
#
loop_
_entity_poly.entity_id
_entity_poly.type
_entity_poly.pdbx_seq_one_letter_code
_entity_poly.pdbx_strand_id
1 'polypeptide(L)'
;MSVPNEENLSSHSQLSSHFFLDLLDSIIVDVASECHRVARLGLDSNLEEEDEELKLSAQARVRVADPSNSNEANGKYVVDIFGQTHPPVANEIFDCMNCGRSIMAGRFAPHLEKCMGKGRKARLKVTRSSTAAQNR
;
A
#
# COMPACT_ATOMS: atom_id res chain seq x y z
N MET A 1 -30.18 63.17 5.89
CA MET A 1 -30.14 61.70 5.74
C MET A 1 -29.02 61.39 4.77
N SER A 2 -27.84 61.00 5.26
CA SER A 2 -26.71 60.67 4.40
C SER A 2 -26.99 59.34 3.72
N VAL A 3 -27.22 59.38 2.41
CA VAL A 3 -27.37 58.18 1.56
C VAL A 3 -26.01 57.49 1.52
N PRO A 4 -25.84 56.28 2.06
CA PRO A 4 -24.55 55.62 2.01
C PRO A 4 -24.45 54.74 0.75
N ASN A 5 -23.37 54.95 -0.01
CA ASN A 5 -22.48 53.90 -0.50
C ASN A 5 -22.89 52.96 -1.67
N GLU A 6 -24.03 53.12 -2.34
CA GLU A 6 -24.40 52.24 -3.47
C GLU A 6 -23.39 52.27 -4.64
N GLU A 7 -22.86 53.45 -4.99
CA GLU A 7 -21.85 53.59 -6.06
C GLU A 7 -20.53 52.89 -5.70
N ASN A 8 -20.19 52.84 -4.41
CA ASN A 8 -18.97 52.22 -3.90
C ASN A 8 -19.09 50.69 -3.81
N LEU A 9 -20.28 50.16 -3.56
CA LEU A 9 -20.52 48.71 -3.65
C LEU A 9 -20.45 48.23 -5.11
N SER A 10 -21.00 49.01 -6.06
CA SER A 10 -20.93 48.68 -7.48
C SER A 10 -19.49 48.69 -8.00
N SER A 11 -18.69 49.70 -7.63
CA SER A 11 -17.28 49.78 -8.01
C SER A 11 -16.45 48.64 -7.40
N HIS A 12 -16.68 48.29 -6.13
CA HIS A 12 -16.02 47.16 -5.48
C HIS A 12 -16.41 45.82 -6.14
N SER A 13 -17.68 45.65 -6.51
CA SER A 13 -18.13 44.45 -7.24
C SER A 13 -17.47 44.37 -8.62
N GLN A 14 -17.43 45.45 -9.39
CA GLN A 14 -16.77 45.50 -10.69
C GLN A 14 -15.27 45.17 -10.58
N LEU A 15 -14.59 45.74 -9.58
CA LEU A 15 -13.18 45.47 -9.33
C LEU A 15 -12.94 44.01 -8.94
N SER A 16 -13.78 43.43 -8.07
CA SER A 16 -13.67 42.02 -7.69
C SER A 16 -13.88 41.07 -8.86
N SER A 17 -14.83 41.38 -9.75
CA SER A 17 -15.06 40.62 -10.98
C SER A 17 -13.87 40.71 -11.93
N HIS A 18 -13.24 41.88 -12.06
CA HIS A 18 -12.04 42.04 -12.89
C HIS A 18 -10.89 41.17 -12.38
N PHE A 19 -10.57 41.24 -11.08
CA PHE A 19 -9.53 40.41 -10.49
C PHE A 19 -9.81 38.91 -10.61
N PHE A 20 -11.07 38.51 -10.47
CA PHE A 20 -11.48 37.12 -10.66
C PHE A 20 -11.28 36.66 -12.11
N LEU A 21 -11.66 37.48 -13.10
CA LEU A 21 -11.46 37.17 -14.52
C LEU A 21 -9.98 37.08 -14.87
N ASP A 22 -9.14 38.00 -14.39
CA ASP A 22 -7.68 37.94 -14.61
C ASP A 22 -7.08 36.64 -14.04
N LEU A 23 -7.51 36.24 -12.84
CA LEU A 23 -7.07 35.00 -12.21
C LEU A 23 -7.56 33.77 -12.98
N LEU A 24 -8.82 33.77 -13.43
CA LEU A 24 -9.37 32.69 -14.24
C LEU A 24 -8.62 32.55 -15.56
N ASP A 25 -8.35 33.65 -16.26
CA ASP A 25 -7.59 33.65 -17.51
C ASP A 25 -6.18 33.09 -17.31
N SER A 26 -5.50 33.46 -16.21
CA SER A 26 -4.20 32.88 -15.84
C SER A 26 -4.29 31.36 -15.65
N ILE A 27 -5.28 30.88 -14.90
CA ILE A 27 -5.46 29.43 -14.65
C ILE A 27 -5.78 28.69 -15.96
N ILE A 28 -6.62 29.27 -16.82
CA ILE A 28 -6.99 28.67 -18.11
C ILE A 28 -5.75 28.52 -19.00
N VAL A 29 -4.90 29.56 -19.08
CA VAL A 29 -3.66 29.52 -19.85
C VAL A 29 -2.71 28.45 -19.31
N ASP A 30 -2.55 28.37 -17.99
CA ASP A 30 -1.69 27.38 -17.34
C ASP A 30 -2.16 25.96 -17.68
N VAL A 31 -3.45 25.65 -17.49
CA VAL A 31 -4.04 24.34 -17.80
C VAL A 31 -3.92 24.01 -19.28
N ALA A 32 -4.24 24.95 -20.17
CA ALA A 32 -4.16 24.74 -21.61
C ALA A 32 -2.72 24.45 -22.07
N SER A 33 -1.73 25.17 -21.50
CA SER A 33 -0.31 24.96 -21.81
C SER A 33 0.17 23.58 -21.34
N GLU A 34 -0.31 23.12 -20.19
CA GLU A 34 0.04 21.82 -19.62
C GLU A 34 -0.60 20.67 -20.39
N CYS A 35 -1.88 20.77 -20.76
CA CYS A 35 -2.55 19.81 -21.64
C CYS A 35 -1.82 19.72 -23.00
N HIS A 36 -1.43 20.86 -23.58
CA HIS A 36 -0.64 20.87 -24.81
C HIS A 36 0.72 20.18 -24.62
N ARG A 37 1.42 20.45 -23.52
CA ARG A 37 2.71 19.83 -23.19
C ARG A 37 2.58 18.30 -23.09
N VAL A 38 1.58 17.82 -22.35
CA VAL A 38 1.27 16.39 -22.17
C VAL A 38 0.98 15.73 -23.52
N ALA A 39 0.10 16.32 -24.33
CA ALA A 39 -0.24 15.79 -25.66
C ALA A 39 0.97 15.77 -26.61
N ARG A 40 1.77 16.85 -26.63
CA ARG A 40 2.94 16.98 -27.52
C ARG A 40 4.05 15.98 -27.16
N LEU A 41 4.19 15.64 -25.89
CA LEU A 41 5.17 14.66 -25.41
C LEU A 41 4.63 13.23 -25.42
N GLY A 42 3.36 13.01 -25.76
CA GLY A 42 2.73 11.69 -25.73
C GLY A 42 2.59 11.13 -24.31
N LEU A 43 2.52 12.00 -23.29
CA LEU A 43 2.34 11.57 -21.89
C LEU A 43 0.88 11.17 -21.59
N ASP A 44 -0.05 11.59 -22.44
CA ASP A 44 -1.50 11.28 -22.36
C ASP A 44 -1.79 9.79 -22.59
N SER A 45 -0.88 9.08 -23.27
CA SER A 45 -1.02 7.65 -23.57
C SER A 45 -1.09 6.77 -22.31
N ASN A 46 -0.63 7.27 -21.16
CA ASN A 46 -0.72 6.55 -19.90
C ASN A 46 -2.07 6.73 -19.19
N LEU A 47 -2.93 7.69 -19.58
CA LEU A 47 -4.20 7.90 -18.86
C LEU A 47 -5.15 6.71 -18.99
N GLU A 48 -5.14 6.01 -20.13
CA GLU A 48 -5.94 4.80 -20.31
C GLU A 48 -5.42 3.66 -19.43
N GLU A 49 -4.09 3.51 -19.31
CA GLU A 49 -3.47 2.49 -18.46
C GLU A 49 -3.63 2.82 -16.95
N GLU A 50 -3.47 4.08 -16.57
CA GLU A 50 -3.65 4.58 -15.20
C GLU A 50 -5.12 4.49 -14.76
N ASP A 51 -6.09 4.82 -15.62
CA ASP A 51 -7.52 4.70 -15.32
C ASP A 51 -7.93 3.22 -15.16
N GLU A 52 -7.40 2.33 -16.00
CA GLU A 52 -7.61 0.89 -15.83
C GLU A 52 -6.93 0.33 -14.57
N GLU A 53 -5.71 0.76 -14.24
CA GLU A 53 -5.05 0.39 -12.99
C GLU A 53 -5.84 0.88 -11.77
N LEU A 54 -6.32 2.12 -11.79
CA LEU A 54 -7.15 2.69 -10.72
C LEU A 54 -8.48 1.93 -10.57
N LYS A 55 -9.13 1.56 -11.68
CA LYS A 55 -10.33 0.70 -11.68
C LYS A 55 -10.06 -0.67 -11.11
N LEU A 56 -8.99 -1.35 -11.54
CA LEU A 56 -8.57 -2.66 -11.04
C LEU A 56 -8.23 -2.60 -9.54
N SER A 57 -7.53 -1.55 -9.13
CA SER A 57 -7.17 -1.26 -7.74
C SER A 57 -8.40 -1.00 -6.86
N ALA A 58 -9.37 -0.23 -7.36
CA ALA A 58 -10.65 -0.02 -6.69
C ALA A 58 -11.46 -1.31 -6.58
N GLN A 59 -11.53 -2.10 -7.67
CA GLN A 59 -12.20 -3.39 -7.68
C GLN A 59 -11.55 -4.38 -6.69
N ALA A 60 -10.23 -4.43 -6.62
CA ALA A 60 -9.49 -5.24 -5.66
C ALA A 60 -9.81 -4.85 -4.21
N ARG A 61 -9.85 -3.54 -3.91
CA ARG A 61 -10.26 -3.02 -2.58
C ARG A 61 -11.68 -3.44 -2.22
N VAL A 62 -12.63 -3.36 -3.16
CA VAL A 62 -14.03 -3.79 -2.94
C VAL A 62 -14.10 -5.30 -2.66
N ARG A 63 -13.35 -6.12 -3.41
CA ARG A 63 -13.29 -7.58 -3.20
C ARG A 63 -12.71 -7.98 -1.84
N VAL A 64 -11.74 -7.22 -1.33
CA VAL A 64 -11.13 -7.43 0.00
C VAL A 64 -12.05 -6.96 1.12
N ALA A 65 -12.83 -5.89 0.91
CA ALA A 65 -13.70 -5.30 1.92
C ALA A 65 -15.07 -5.99 2.04
N ASP A 66 -15.49 -6.84 1.10
CA ASP A 66 -16.79 -7.52 1.14
C ASP A 66 -16.76 -8.70 2.16
N PRO A 67 -17.45 -8.57 3.32
CA PRO A 67 -17.52 -9.63 4.31
C PRO A 67 -18.32 -10.85 3.81
N SER A 68 -19.08 -10.72 2.72
CA SER A 68 -19.92 -11.79 2.14
C SER A 68 -19.11 -12.80 1.33
N ASN A 69 -17.88 -12.44 0.93
CA ASN A 69 -16.96 -13.32 0.22
C ASN A 69 -16.13 -14.21 1.18
N SER A 70 -16.39 -14.11 2.48
CA SER A 70 -15.65 -14.81 3.54
C SER A 70 -15.94 -16.32 3.62
N ASN A 71 -16.95 -16.83 2.92
CA ASN A 71 -17.41 -18.22 3.06
C ASN A 71 -16.96 -19.19 1.94
N GLU A 72 -16.30 -18.71 0.88
CA GLU A 72 -15.72 -19.55 -0.19
C GLU A 72 -14.20 -19.32 -0.40
N ALA A 73 -13.57 -18.49 0.44
CA ALA A 73 -12.16 -18.12 0.32
C ALA A 73 -11.20 -19.18 0.90
N ASN A 74 -11.25 -20.40 0.37
CA ASN A 74 -10.20 -21.38 0.54
C ASN A 74 -8.99 -20.99 -0.33
N GLY A 75 -8.16 -20.05 0.13
CA GLY A 75 -6.75 -19.94 -0.26
C GLY A 75 -6.37 -19.63 -1.72
N LYS A 76 -7.28 -19.16 -2.58
CA LYS A 76 -6.96 -18.87 -3.99
C LYS A 76 -6.42 -17.45 -4.15
N TYR A 77 -5.13 -17.30 -3.80
CA TYR A 77 -4.20 -16.23 -4.19
C TYR A 77 -4.76 -14.80 -4.17
N VAL A 78 -4.50 -14.07 -3.06
CA VAL A 78 -4.58 -12.61 -3.09
C VAL A 78 -3.45 -12.12 -4.00
N VAL A 79 -3.83 -11.54 -5.14
CA VAL A 79 -2.92 -10.91 -6.09
C VAL A 79 -2.42 -9.61 -5.46
N ASP A 80 -1.11 -9.37 -5.45
CA ASP A 80 -0.52 -8.13 -4.95
C ASP A 80 -0.69 -6.96 -5.94
N ILE A 81 -0.19 -5.78 -5.59
CA ILE A 81 -0.24 -4.58 -6.45
C ILE A 81 0.50 -4.76 -7.79
N PHE A 82 1.41 -5.73 -7.89
CA PHE A 82 2.18 -6.03 -9.10
C PHE A 82 1.57 -7.17 -9.93
N GLY A 83 0.38 -7.65 -9.59
CA GLY A 83 -0.23 -8.77 -10.30
C GLY A 83 0.32 -10.13 -9.91
N GLN A 84 1.13 -10.23 -8.84
CA GLN A 84 1.77 -11.48 -8.43
C GLN A 84 0.93 -12.23 -7.39
N THR A 85 0.88 -13.55 -7.54
CA THR A 85 0.20 -14.45 -6.61
C THR A 85 1.19 -15.02 -5.61
N HIS A 86 1.05 -14.66 -4.33
CA HIS A 86 1.91 -15.18 -3.27
C HIS A 86 1.30 -16.42 -2.62
N PRO A 87 2.10 -17.45 -2.28
CA PRO A 87 1.61 -18.57 -1.51
C PRO A 87 1.14 -18.08 -0.12
N PRO A 88 0.12 -18.73 0.50
CA PRO A 88 -0.35 -18.35 1.83
C PRO A 88 0.74 -18.39 2.91
N VAL A 89 1.79 -19.20 2.69
CA VAL A 89 2.95 -19.31 3.55
C VAL A 89 4.20 -18.99 2.73
N ALA A 90 4.96 -18.00 3.18
CA ALA A 90 6.21 -17.63 2.54
C ALA A 90 7.25 -18.77 2.65
N ASN A 91 7.81 -19.18 1.52
CA ASN A 91 8.73 -20.31 1.41
C ASN A 91 10.20 -19.92 1.24
N GLU A 92 10.51 -18.62 1.18
CA GLU A 92 11.87 -18.12 1.06
C GLU A 92 12.73 -18.52 2.27
N ILE A 93 14.00 -18.88 2.03
CA ILE A 93 14.94 -19.29 3.07
C ILE A 93 15.98 -18.20 3.26
N PHE A 94 16.18 -17.79 4.51
CA PHE A 94 17.20 -16.82 4.89
C PHE A 94 17.88 -17.21 6.20
N ASP A 95 19.05 -16.64 6.47
CA ASP A 95 19.81 -16.95 7.68
C ASP A 95 19.34 -16.10 8.87
N CYS A 96 19.01 -16.75 9.99
CA CYS A 96 18.64 -16.06 11.20
C CYS A 96 19.81 -15.23 11.73
N MET A 97 19.63 -13.92 11.83
CA MET A 97 20.67 -12.99 12.32
C MET A 97 21.14 -13.26 13.77
N ASN A 98 20.39 -14.02 14.59
CA ASN A 98 20.76 -14.34 15.97
C ASN A 98 21.55 -15.65 16.12
N CYS A 99 21.35 -16.64 15.23
CA CYS A 99 21.99 -17.95 15.36
C CYS A 99 22.67 -18.49 14.10
N GLY A 100 22.57 -17.76 12.98
CA GLY A 100 23.16 -18.14 11.68
C GLY A 100 22.53 -19.37 11.02
N ARG A 101 21.43 -19.92 11.55
CA ARG A 101 20.74 -21.05 10.90
C ARG A 101 19.87 -20.55 9.75
N SER A 102 19.86 -21.29 8.64
CA SER A 102 18.94 -21.07 7.53
C SER A 102 17.52 -21.49 7.93
N ILE A 103 16.57 -20.56 7.84
CA ILE A 103 15.18 -20.70 8.26
C ILE A 103 14.26 -20.28 7.11
N MET A 104 13.21 -21.07 6.88
CA MET A 104 12.13 -20.69 5.97
C MET A 104 11.26 -19.60 6.59
N ALA A 105 10.92 -18.57 5.81
CA ALA A 105 10.20 -17.36 6.25
C ALA A 105 8.90 -17.69 7.01
N GLY A 106 8.09 -18.61 6.48
CA GLY A 106 6.86 -19.08 7.14
C GLY A 106 7.06 -19.76 8.49
N ARG A 107 8.30 -20.13 8.87
CA ARG A 107 8.65 -20.75 10.16
C ARG A 107 9.50 -19.85 11.05
N PHE A 108 9.70 -18.59 10.67
CA PHE A 108 10.56 -17.68 11.42
C PHE A 108 10.00 -17.37 12.82
N ALA A 109 8.69 -17.16 12.96
CA ALA A 109 8.09 -16.91 14.28
C ALA A 109 8.27 -18.08 15.27
N PRO A 110 7.92 -19.35 14.94
CA PRO A 110 8.23 -20.50 15.79
C PRO A 110 9.73 -20.70 16.06
N HIS A 111 10.59 -20.25 15.13
CA HIS A 111 12.03 -20.26 15.33
C HIS A 111 12.45 -19.23 16.39
N LEU A 112 12.00 -17.98 16.29
CA LEU A 112 12.35 -16.90 17.22
C LEU A 112 11.95 -17.22 18.66
N GLU A 113 10.80 -17.87 18.87
CA GLU A 113 10.39 -18.34 20.21
C GLU A 113 11.46 -19.21 20.88
N LYS A 114 12.15 -20.06 20.10
CA LYS A 114 13.24 -20.94 20.58
C LYS A 114 14.59 -20.24 20.57
N CYS A 115 14.83 -19.38 19.59
CA CYS A 115 16.11 -18.73 19.32
C CYS A 115 16.39 -17.56 20.28
N MET A 116 15.37 -16.71 20.50
CA MET A 116 15.41 -15.56 21.40
C MET A 116 14.83 -15.86 22.79
N GLY A 117 14.14 -16.99 22.98
CA GLY A 117 13.47 -17.41 24.23
C GLY A 117 14.38 -17.69 25.44
N LYS A 118 15.55 -17.05 25.50
CA LYS A 118 16.43 -16.90 26.67
C LYS A 118 15.66 -16.18 27.78
N GLY A 119 14.76 -16.89 28.44
CA GLY A 119 13.97 -16.31 29.53
C GLY A 119 13.16 -17.30 30.36
N ARG A 120 12.66 -18.42 29.80
CA ARG A 120 11.79 -19.31 30.61
C ARG A 120 12.00 -20.83 30.54
N LYS A 121 12.42 -21.50 29.45
CA LYS A 121 12.54 -23.00 29.45
C LYS A 121 13.55 -23.60 28.46
N ALA A 122 14.77 -23.06 28.34
CA ALA A 122 15.88 -23.75 27.68
C ALA A 122 16.39 -24.94 28.53
N ARG A 123 15.49 -25.82 29.00
CA ARG A 123 15.85 -27.12 29.54
C ARG A 123 16.59 -27.83 28.43
N LEU A 124 17.92 -27.86 28.54
CA LEU A 124 18.78 -28.77 27.81
C LEU A 124 18.06 -30.12 27.85
N LYS A 125 17.62 -30.61 26.69
CA LYS A 125 17.25 -32.01 26.57
C LYS A 125 18.56 -32.75 26.78
N VAL A 126 18.85 -33.06 28.05
CA VAL A 126 19.85 -34.02 28.47
C VAL A 126 19.58 -35.24 27.60
N THR A 127 20.45 -35.48 26.64
CA THR A 127 20.63 -36.79 26.03
C THR A 127 20.83 -37.73 27.20
N ARG A 128 19.81 -38.55 27.47
CA ARG A 128 19.84 -39.57 28.51
C ARG A 128 20.85 -40.61 28.08
N SER A 129 22.12 -40.37 28.39
CA SER A 129 23.12 -41.41 28.55
C SER A 129 22.64 -42.38 29.61
N SER A 130 23.07 -43.64 29.49
CA SER A 130 22.90 -44.79 30.38
C SER A 130 21.76 -45.77 30.05
N THR A 131 22.17 -47.04 29.98
CA THR A 131 21.42 -48.31 29.92
C THR A 131 20.95 -48.84 28.55
N ALA A 132 21.88 -49.42 27.78
CA ALA A 132 21.65 -50.62 26.95
C ALA A 132 22.99 -51.24 26.49
N ALA A 133 23.79 -51.76 27.44
CA ALA A 133 24.93 -52.61 27.15
C ALA A 133 25.12 -53.59 28.31
N GLN A 134 24.32 -54.65 28.34
CA GLN A 134 24.48 -55.82 29.21
C GLN A 134 23.55 -56.93 28.71
N ASN A 135 24.08 -57.84 27.89
CA ASN A 135 24.14 -59.27 28.21
C ASN A 135 24.61 -60.06 27.00
N ARG A 136 25.68 -60.84 27.25
CA ARG A 136 26.09 -62.12 26.66
C ARG A 136 25.61 -62.48 25.26
#